data_AF-A0A950LYJ8-F1
#
_entry.id   AF-A0A950LYJ8-F1
#
_cell.length_a   1.000
_cell.length_b   1.000
_cell.length_c   1.000
_cell.angle_alpha   90.00
_cell.angle_beta   90.00
_cell.angle_gamma   90.00
#
_symmetry.space_group_name_H-M   'P 1'
#
loop_
_entity.id
_entity.type
_entity.pdbx_description
1 polymer ?
#
loop_
_entity_poly.entity_id
_entity_poly.type
_entity_poly.pdbx_seq_one_letter_code
_entity_poly.pdbx_strand_id
1 'polypeptide(L)' 'DPRRVLRDFGVVLPQETEIRVWDSTAEVRYLVVPMRPAGTEGWSEDRLAALVTRDAMIGTGLPQVPSGVPA' A
#
# COMPACT_ATOMS: atom_id res chain seq x y z
N ASP A 1 9.15 -4.17 15.77
CA ASP A 1 9.82 -4.17 14.46
C ASP A 1 8.76 -4.11 13.36
N PRO A 2 8.57 -2.96 12.71
CA PRO A 2 7.52 -2.78 11.71
C PRO A 2 7.71 -3.66 10.47
N ARG A 3 8.96 -3.98 10.09
CA ARG A 3 9.21 -4.89 8.96
C ARG A 3 8.71 -6.28 9.23
N ARG A 4 8.94 -6.80 10.44
CA ARG A 4 8.44 -8.12 10.84
C ARG A 4 6.92 -8.16 10.81
N VAL A 5 6.26 -7.14 11.37
CA VAL A 5 4.79 -7.06 11.38
C VAL A 5 4.24 -7.02 9.95
N LEU A 6 4.81 -6.22 9.05
CA LEU A 6 4.40 -6.19 7.65
C LEU A 6 4.52 -7.56 6.96
N ARG A 7 5.55 -8.36 7.28
CA ARG A 7 5.68 -9.73 6.76
C ARG A 7 4.55 -10.65 7.23
N ASP A 8 4.05 -10.47 8.45
CA ASP A 8 2.89 -11.23 8.96
C ASP A 8 1.60 -10.88 8.19
N PHE A 9 1.53 -9.66 7.62
CA PHE A 9 0.49 -9.24 6.66
C PHE A 9 0.79 -9.63 5.20
N GLY A 10 1.90 -10.33 4.94
CA GLY A 10 2.34 -10.71 3.59
C GLY A 10 3.00 -9.60 2.79
N VAL A 11 3.33 -8.47 3.41
CA VAL A 11 4.02 -7.34 2.76
C VAL A 11 5.52 -7.44 2.99
N VAL A 12 6.27 -7.56 1.89
CA VAL A 12 7.74 -7.55 1.89
C VAL A 12 8.21 -6.33 1.11
N LEU A 13 8.97 -5.46 1.77
CA LEU A 13 9.57 -4.27 1.16
C LEU A 13 11.09 -4.45 1.05
N PRO A 14 11.74 -3.88 0.03
CA PRO A 14 13.19 -3.81 -0.04
C PRO A 14 13.83 -3.26 1.23
N GLN A 15 15.06 -3.68 1.50
CA GLN A 15 15.75 -3.36 2.76
C GLN A 15 16.04 -1.85 2.89
N GLU A 16 16.27 -1.19 1.76
CA GLU A 16 16.51 0.23 1.61
C GLU A 16 15.24 1.09 1.76
N THR A 17 14.05 0.50 1.67
CA THR A 17 12.80 1.25 1.78
C THR A 17 12.59 1.77 3.21
N GLU A 18 12.64 3.07 3.43
CA GLU A 18 12.34 3.66 4.74
C GLU A 18 10.91 3.33 5.19
N ILE A 19 10.72 2.96 6.46
CA ILE A 19 9.40 2.72 7.05
C ILE A 19 9.15 3.72 8.17
N ARG A 20 8.05 4.47 8.04
CA ARG A 20 7.55 5.40 9.05
C ARG A 20 6.25 4.86 9.62
N VAL A 21 6.20 4.70 10.94
CA VAL A 21 5.00 4.30 11.65
C VAL A 21 4.37 5.56 12.24
N TRP A 22 3.12 5.80 11.88
CA TRP A 22 2.32 6.90 12.43
C TRP A 22 1.37 6.33 13.47
N ASP A 23 1.57 6.69 14.74
CA ASP A 23 0.62 6.42 15.81
C ASP A 23 -0.47 7.50 15.78
N SER A 24 -1.72 7.10 15.61
CA SER A 24 -2.82 8.06 15.48
C SER A 24 -3.27 8.48 16.88
N THR A 25 -2.90 9.70 17.29
CA THR A 25 -3.49 10.35 18.48
C THR A 25 -4.89 10.86 18.15
N ALA A 26 -5.72 11.18 19.17
CA ALA A 26 -7.15 11.44 19.00
C ALA A 26 -7.52 12.60 18.04
N GLU A 27 -6.58 13.47 17.71
CA GLU A 27 -6.82 14.71 16.97
C GLU A 27 -6.51 14.58 15.48
N VAL A 28 -5.61 13.67 15.06
CA VAL A 28 -5.16 13.56 13.66
C VAL A 28 -5.41 12.15 13.14
N ARG A 29 -6.03 12.09 11.96
CA ARG A 29 -6.26 10.84 11.22
C ARG A 29 -5.36 10.82 10.00
N TYR A 30 -4.64 9.72 9.82
CA TYR A 30 -3.77 9.49 8.67
C TYR A 30 -4.42 8.49 7.71
N LEU A 31 -4.13 8.68 6.43
CA LEU A 31 -4.40 7.71 5.39
C LEU A 31 -3.10 7.52 4.59
N VAL A 32 -2.78 6.27 4.29
CA VAL A 32 -1.70 5.95 3.35
C VAL A 32 -2.25 6.09 1.93
N VAL A 33 -1.55 6.86 1.10
CA VAL A 33 -1.76 6.86 -0.35
C VAL A 33 -0.75 5.89 -0.95
N PRO A 34 -1.17 4.71 -1.43
CA PRO A 34 -0.24 3.72 -1.95
C PRO A 34 0.39 4.17 -3.27
N MET A 35 1.58 3.65 -3.55
CA MET A 35 2.22 3.83 -4.85
C MET A 35 1.39 3.15 -5.95
N ARG A 36 1.21 3.83 -7.08
CA ARG A 36 0.49 3.28 -8.23
C ARG A 36 1.17 1.99 -8.73
N PRO A 37 0.44 0.87 -8.88
CA PRO A 37 1.02 -0.35 -9.43
C PRO A 37 1.31 -0.20 -10.93
N ALA A 38 2.38 -0.85 -11.38
CA ALA A 38 2.74 -0.92 -12.80
C ALA A 38 1.64 -1.58 -13.65
N GLY A 39 1.63 -1.31 -14.96
CA GLY A 39 0.64 -1.90 -15.87
C GLY A 39 -0.75 -1.25 -15.78
N THR A 40 -0.85 -0.11 -15.10
CA THR A 40 -2.08 0.68 -14.99
C THR A 40 -2.05 1.94 -15.84
N GLU A 41 -1.08 2.11 -16.74
CA GLU A 41 -0.92 3.29 -17.58
C GLU A 41 -2.21 3.58 -18.37
N GLY A 42 -2.63 4.85 -18.39
CA GLY A 42 -3.86 5.27 -19.08
C GLY A 42 -5.17 4.79 -18.45
N TRP A 43 -5.16 4.08 -17.31
CA TRP A 43 -6.39 3.73 -16.61
C TRP A 43 -7.13 4.96 -16.10
N SER A 44 -8.46 4.89 -16.09
CA SER A 44 -9.31 5.90 -15.46
C SER A 44 -9.18 5.86 -13.94
N GLU A 45 -9.60 6.95 -13.30
CA GLU A 45 -9.66 7.07 -11.85
C GLU A 45 -10.44 5.91 -11.20
N ASP A 46 -11.65 5.63 -11.69
CA ASP A 46 -12.50 4.54 -11.15
C ASP A 46 -11.79 3.18 -11.18
N ARG A 47 -11.03 2.90 -12.25
CA ARG A 47 -10.29 1.64 -12.35
C ARG A 47 -9.07 1.60 -11.42
N LEU A 48 -8.41 2.73 -11.18
CA LEU A 48 -7.33 2.83 -10.20
C LEU A 48 -7.86 2.70 -8.77
N ALA A 49 -8.99 3.35 -8.46
CA ALA A 49 -9.64 3.28 -7.16
C ALA A 49 -10.02 1.83 -6.80
N ALA A 50 -10.46 1.03 -7.77
CA ALA A 50 -10.76 -0.39 -7.57
C ALA A 50 -9.56 -1.25 -7.13
N LEU A 51 -8.32 -0.78 -7.33
CA LEU A 51 -7.11 -1.48 -6.88
C LEU A 51 -6.74 -1.13 -5.43
N VAL A 52 -7.25 -0.02 -4.89
CA VAL A 52 -6.90 0.48 -3.56
C VAL A 52 -7.79 -0.20 -2.53
N THR A 53 -7.20 -1.09 -1.73
CA THR A 53 -7.90 -1.76 -0.62
C THR A 53 -7.79 -0.95 0.67
N ARG A 54 -8.62 -1.31 1.65
CA ARG A 54 -8.51 -0.78 3.02
C ARG A 54 -7.09 -0.97 3.58
N ASP A 55 -6.51 -2.14 3.41
CA ASP A 55 -5.17 -2.45 3.95
C ASP A 55 -4.09 -1.60 3.28
N ALA A 56 -4.22 -1.32 1.97
CA ALA A 56 -3.35 -0.39 1.26
C ALA A 56 -3.47 1.04 1.79
N MET A 57 -4.67 1.46 2.19
CA MET A 57 -4.89 2.77 2.81
C MET A 57 -4.48 2.87 4.28
N ILE A 58 -4.29 1.74 4.98
CA ILE A 58 -3.74 1.69 6.34
C ILE A 58 -2.20 1.57 6.30
N GLY A 59 -1.64 1.01 5.23
CA GLY A 59 -0.21 0.73 5.09
C GLY A 59 0.19 -0.68 5.49
N THR A 60 -0.78 -1.59 5.67
CA THR A 60 -0.57 -3.01 5.96
C THR A 60 -0.73 -3.89 4.73
N GLY A 61 -1.00 -3.31 3.57
CA GLY A 61 -1.14 -3.99 2.28
C GLY A 61 -0.59 -3.14 1.14
N LEU A 62 -0.40 -3.77 -0.02
CA LEU A 62 -0.15 -3.08 -1.29
C LEU A 62 -1.46 -3.01 -2.09
N PRO A 63 -1.62 -2.04 -3.01
CA PRO A 63 -2.75 -2.04 -3.91
C PRO A 63 -2.71 -3.29 -4.78
N GLN A 64 -3.87 -3.74 -5.24
CA GLN A 64 -3.96 -4.89 -6.13
C GLN A 64 -3.18 -4.61 -7.41
N VAL A 65 -2.39 -5.58 -7.86
CA VAL A 65 -1.71 -5.51 -9.16
C VAL A 65 -2.65 -6.04 -10.24
N PRO A 66 -2.74 -5.39 -11.42
CA PRO A 66 -3.47 -5.95 -12.54
C PRO A 66 -2.93 -7.33 -12.90
N SER A 67 -3.81 -8.32 -13.04
CA SER A 67 -3.45 -9.68 -13.42
C SER A 67 -2.76 -9.69 -14.78
N GLY A 68 -1.42 -9.77 -14.81
CA GLY A 68 -0.63 -9.77 -16.05
C GLY A 68 0.78 -9.17 -15.94
N VAL A 69 1.11 -8.48 -14.86
CA VAL A 69 2.48 -7.98 -14.61
C VAL A 69 2.99 -8.60 -13.31
N PRO A 70 4.12 -9.35 -13.31
CA PRO A 70 4.68 -9.87 -12.07
C PRO A 70 5.15 -8.71 -11.19
N ALA A 71 4.91 -8.86 -9.87
CA ALA A 71 5.27 -7.92 -8.83
C ALA A 71 6.79 -7.70 -8.72
#